data_AF-A0AAW2NIM1-F1
#
_entry.id   AF-A0AAW2NIM1-F1
#
_cell.length_a   1.000
_cell.length_b   1.000
_cell.length_c   1.000
_cell.angle_alpha   90.00
_cell.angle_beta   90.00
_cell.angle_gamma   90.00
#
_symmetry.space_group_name_H-M   'P 1'
#
loop_
_entity.id
_entity.type
_entity.pdbx_description
1 polymer ?
#
loop_
_entity_poly.entity_id
_entity_poly.type
_entity_poly.pdbx_seq_one_letter_code
_entity_poly.pdbx_strand_id
1 'polypeptide(L)'
;MDLRLESINKQKILDSVDGLTCDHPICSYAPDLAKTLSGLILSSHDKKFQGECLSLLGLQLQENERNIVENCIKDKIISVIARNDRNSWGTREVPCLFVDDAPQEPYGLDEECDGSEEPLGHWDI
;
A
#
# COMPACT_ATOMS: atom_id res chain seq x y z
N MET A 1 40.52 8.34 -6.24
CA MET A 1 39.22 7.84 -5.73
C MET A 1 38.14 8.53 -6.55
N ASP A 2 37.26 7.77 -7.18
CA ASP A 2 36.34 8.29 -8.18
C ASP A 2 35.07 8.84 -7.50
N LEU A 3 35.10 10.15 -7.20
CA LEU A 3 34.02 10.85 -6.50
C LEU A 3 32.68 10.75 -7.26
N ARG A 4 32.71 10.56 -8.60
CA ARG A 4 31.51 10.39 -9.42
C ARG A 4 30.83 9.06 -9.17
N LEU A 5 31.61 7.98 -9.03
CA LEU A 5 31.06 6.66 -8.73
C LEU A 5 30.41 6.64 -7.33
N GLU A 6 31.01 7.33 -6.36
CA GLU A 6 30.45 7.45 -5.02
C GLU A 6 29.17 8.29 -4.99
N SER A 7 29.11 9.38 -5.75
CA SER A 7 27.88 10.16 -5.93
C SER A 7 26.78 9.38 -6.62
N ILE A 8 27.10 8.58 -7.65
CA ILE A 8 26.14 7.71 -8.34
C ILE A 8 25.65 6.61 -7.38
N ASN A 9 26.52 6.03 -6.56
CA ASN A 9 26.12 4.99 -5.60
C ASN A 9 25.23 5.59 -4.50
N LYS A 10 25.55 6.79 -4.01
CA LYS A 10 24.70 7.53 -3.06
C LYS A 10 23.34 7.88 -3.67
N GLN A 11 23.30 8.36 -4.91
CA GLN A 11 22.05 8.66 -5.61
C GLN A 11 21.22 7.39 -5.82
N LYS A 12 21.84 6.28 -6.22
CA LYS A 12 21.16 5.00 -6.40
C LYS A 12 20.62 4.42 -5.07
N ILE A 13 21.30 4.69 -3.96
CA ILE A 13 20.80 4.38 -2.61
C ILE A 13 19.63 5.30 -2.25
N LEU A 14 19.73 6.61 -2.49
CA LEU A 14 18.64 7.58 -2.27
C LEU A 14 17.39 7.23 -3.09
N ASP A 15 17.52 6.91 -4.39
CA ASP A 15 16.41 6.51 -5.25
C ASP A 15 15.80 5.16 -4.81
N SER A 16 16.60 4.28 -4.18
CA SER A 16 16.10 3.05 -3.55
C SER A 16 15.38 3.30 -2.22
N VAL A 17 15.63 4.44 -1.56
CA VAL A 17 15.04 4.83 -0.27
C VAL A 17 13.82 5.73 -0.47
N ASP A 18 13.79 6.58 -1.51
CA ASP A 18 12.62 7.38 -1.91
C ASP A 18 11.52 6.51 -2.55
N GLY A 19 11.83 5.28 -2.95
CA GLY A 19 10.82 4.29 -3.33
C GLY A 19 10.05 3.67 -2.14
N LEU A 20 10.32 4.07 -0.90
CA LEU A 20 9.71 3.50 0.31
C LEU A 20 8.53 4.31 0.88
N THR A 21 8.24 5.50 0.35
CA THR A 21 7.01 6.21 0.69
C THR A 21 5.86 5.61 -0.10
N CYS A 22 5.04 4.80 0.56
CA CYS A 22 3.81 4.34 -0.04
C CYS A 22 2.74 5.41 0.09
N ASP A 23 2.54 6.17 -0.99
CA ASP A 23 1.42 7.13 -1.11
C ASP A 23 0.06 6.41 -1.25
N HIS A 24 0.03 5.09 -1.07
CA HIS A 24 -1.18 4.29 -1.15
C HIS A 24 -2.05 4.55 0.09
N PRO A 25 -3.37 4.83 -0.06
CA PRO A 25 -4.26 5.13 1.06
C PRO A 25 -4.24 4.07 2.17
N ILE A 26 -4.01 2.82 1.79
CA ILE A 26 -3.92 1.67 2.70
C ILE A 26 -2.74 1.79 3.69
N CYS A 27 -1.65 2.46 3.30
CA CYS A 27 -0.51 2.66 4.18
C CYS A 27 -0.79 3.57 5.38
N SER A 28 -1.80 4.43 5.30
CA SER A 28 -2.22 5.25 6.43
C SER A 28 -2.68 4.41 7.63
N TYR A 29 -3.18 3.19 7.39
CA TYR A 29 -3.61 2.26 8.44
C TYR A 29 -2.46 1.41 9.01
N ALA A 30 -1.32 1.35 8.34
CA ALA A 30 -0.19 0.50 8.75
C ALA A 30 0.29 0.76 10.19
N PRO A 31 0.38 2.01 10.69
CA PRO A 31 0.76 2.28 12.08
C PRO A 31 -0.21 1.67 13.11
N ASP A 32 -1.52 1.83 12.90
CA ASP A 32 -2.54 1.34 13.85
C ASP A 32 -2.63 -0.19 13.83
N LEU A 33 -2.52 -0.80 12.65
CA LEU A 33 -2.43 -2.25 12.52
C LEU A 33 -1.19 -2.79 13.21
N ALA A 34 -0.03 -2.15 13.01
CA ALA A 34 1.22 -2.56 13.63
C ALA A 34 1.15 -2.49 15.16
N LYS A 35 0.55 -1.42 15.71
CA LYS A 35 0.31 -1.27 17.14
C LYS A 35 -0.63 -2.33 17.72
N THR A 36 -1.66 -2.70 16.98
CA THR A 36 -2.58 -3.76 17.40
C THR A 36 -1.90 -5.12 17.40
N LEU A 37 -1.15 -5.45 16.35
CA LEU A 37 -0.43 -6.71 16.21
C LEU A 37 0.72 -6.84 17.21
N SER A 38 1.50 -5.79 17.43
CA SER A 38 2.56 -5.77 18.45
C SER A 38 1.98 -5.99 19.84
N GLY A 39 0.85 -5.34 20.13
CA GLY A 39 0.12 -5.49 21.38
C GLY A 39 -0.33 -6.93 21.57
N LEU A 40 -0.88 -7.56 20.54
CA LEU A 40 -1.29 -8.97 20.58
C LEU A 40 -0.11 -9.92 20.84
N ILE A 41 1.01 -9.74 20.13
CA ILE A 41 2.22 -10.56 20.30
C ILE A 41 2.76 -10.40 21.73
N LEU A 42 3.00 -9.17 22.16
CA LEU A 42 3.69 -8.89 23.42
C LEU A 42 2.82 -9.11 24.66
N SER A 43 1.49 -9.02 24.54
CA SER A 43 0.56 -9.32 25.64
C SER A 43 0.27 -10.82 25.80
N SER A 44 0.66 -11.66 24.84
CA SER A 44 0.44 -13.11 24.94
C SER A 44 1.25 -13.72 26.08
N HIS A 45 0.60 -14.62 26.84
CA HIS A 45 1.29 -15.42 27.86
C HIS A 45 2.01 -16.63 27.26
N ASP A 46 1.73 -16.98 26.00
CA ASP A 46 2.38 -18.08 25.30
C ASP A 46 3.75 -17.64 24.77
N LYS A 47 4.81 -18.07 25.47
CA LYS A 47 6.20 -17.78 25.10
C LYS A 47 6.63 -18.42 23.78
N LYS A 48 6.02 -19.54 23.39
CA LYS A 48 6.28 -20.16 22.09
C LYS A 48 5.71 -19.25 21.00
N PHE A 49 4.46 -18.81 21.16
CA PHE A 49 3.86 -17.86 20.22
C PHE A 49 4.68 -16.56 20.10
N GLN A 50 5.11 -15.97 21.22
CA GLN A 50 5.99 -14.79 21.20
C GLN A 50 7.27 -15.05 20.42
N GLY A 51 7.96 -16.16 20.71
CA GLY A 51 9.21 -16.52 20.04
C GLY A 51 9.04 -16.74 18.54
N GLU A 52 8.01 -17.49 18.12
CA GLU A 52 7.72 -17.74 16.70
C GLU A 52 7.40 -16.44 15.95
N CYS A 53 6.59 -15.56 16.53
CA CYS A 53 6.26 -14.27 15.92
C CYS A 53 7.49 -13.37 15.80
N LEU A 54 8.32 -13.27 16.84
CA LEU A 54 9.55 -12.48 16.78
C LEU A 54 10.54 -13.05 15.77
N SER A 55 10.69 -14.38 15.73
CA SER A 55 11.50 -15.06 14.72
C SER A 55 11.03 -14.75 13.29
N LEU A 56 9.72 -14.77 13.03
CA LEU A 56 9.14 -14.38 11.74
C LEU A 56 9.40 -12.90 11.38
N LEU A 57 9.50 -12.04 12.39
CA LEU A 57 9.88 -10.64 12.24
C LEU A 57 11.40 -10.44 12.12
N GLY A 58 12.21 -11.47 12.37
CA GLY A 58 13.67 -11.39 12.41
C GLY A 58 14.19 -10.72 13.69
N LEU A 59 13.39 -10.71 14.76
CA LEU A 59 13.68 -10.10 16.06
C LEU A 59 14.00 -11.18 17.11
N GLN A 60 14.72 -10.78 18.17
CA GLN A 60 15.06 -11.67 19.29
C GLN A 60 14.42 -11.14 20.57
N LEU A 61 13.68 -11.99 21.28
CA LEU A 61 12.95 -11.62 22.50
C LEU A 61 13.81 -10.83 23.51
N GLN A 62 13.56 -9.52 23.63
CA GLN A 62 14.12 -8.65 24.65
C GLN A 62 13.03 -7.79 25.32
N GLU A 63 13.30 -7.35 26.55
CA GLU A 63 12.29 -6.77 27.46
C GLU A 63 11.72 -5.40 27.01
N ASN A 64 12.37 -4.70 26.07
CA ASN A 64 12.02 -3.34 25.64
C ASN A 64 11.69 -3.20 24.14
N GLU A 65 11.15 -4.26 23.51
CA GLU A 65 11.02 -4.31 22.05
C GLU A 65 9.71 -3.76 21.47
N ARG A 66 8.77 -3.23 22.26
CA ARG A 66 7.45 -2.83 21.73
C ARG A 66 7.55 -1.92 20.50
N ASN A 67 8.32 -0.84 20.59
CA ASN A 67 8.50 0.09 19.48
C ASN A 67 9.23 -0.55 18.28
N ILE A 68 10.13 -1.51 18.56
CA ILE A 68 10.90 -2.23 17.53
C ILE A 68 9.99 -3.18 16.76
N VAL A 69 9.17 -3.94 17.47
CA VAL A 69 8.16 -4.86 16.91
C VAL A 69 7.12 -4.07 16.12
N GLU A 70 6.61 -2.97 16.67
CA GLU A 70 5.68 -2.07 15.98
C GLU A 70 6.26 -1.54 14.68
N ASN A 71 7.47 -0.97 14.71
CA ASN A 71 8.10 -0.44 13.52
C ASN A 71 8.38 -1.54 12.48
N CYS A 72 8.87 -2.71 12.92
CA CYS A 72 9.12 -3.84 12.03
C CYS A 72 7.85 -4.30 11.31
N ILE A 73 6.73 -4.45 12.04
CA ILE A 73 5.45 -4.84 11.45
C ILE A 73 4.95 -3.77 10.48
N LYS A 74 5.01 -2.50 10.87
CA LYS A 74 4.61 -1.36 10.04
C LYS A 74 5.39 -1.36 8.71
N ASP A 75 6.72 -1.46 8.78
CA ASP A 75 7.60 -1.43 7.62
C ASP A 75 7.36 -2.64 6.70
N LYS A 76 7.09 -3.82 7.28
CA LYS A 76 6.69 -5.01 6.49
C LYS A 76 5.37 -4.80 5.76
N ILE A 77 4.35 -4.25 6.42
CA ILE A 77 3.05 -3.96 5.79
C ILE A 77 3.23 -2.99 4.62
N ILE A 78 3.94 -1.88 4.87
CA ILE A 78 4.25 -0.87 3.85
C ILE A 78 4.98 -1.49 2.66
N SER A 79 6.01 -2.30 2.93
CA SER A 79 6.81 -2.95 1.89
C SER A 79 5.97 -3.92 1.03
N VAL A 80 5.07 -4.69 1.65
CA VAL A 80 4.19 -5.61 0.91
C VAL A 80 3.21 -4.84 0.03
N ILE A 81 2.59 -3.77 0.54
CA ILE A 81 1.68 -2.91 -0.23
C ILE A 81 2.43 -2.29 -1.42
N ALA A 82 3.56 -1.64 -1.15
CA ALA A 82 4.37 -1.00 -2.20
C ALA A 82 4.81 -2.01 -3.28
N ARG A 83 5.17 -3.24 -2.89
CA ARG A 83 5.52 -4.30 -3.85
C ARG A 83 4.31 -4.77 -4.65
N ASN A 84 3.16 -4.96 -4.00
CA ASN A 84 1.93 -5.38 -4.67
C ASN A 84 1.47 -4.33 -5.69
N ASP A 85 1.53 -3.05 -5.31
CA ASP A 85 1.13 -1.96 -6.19
C ASP A 85 2.05 -1.91 -7.40
N ARG A 86 3.38 -2.01 -7.25
CA ARG A 86 4.31 -2.08 -8.40
C ARG A 86 4.02 -3.26 -9.34
N ASN A 87 3.57 -4.39 -8.82
CA ASN A 87 3.19 -5.56 -9.62
C ASN A 87 1.87 -5.34 -10.38
N SER A 88 0.99 -4.45 -9.92
CA SER A 88 -0.28 -4.13 -10.60
C SER A 88 -0.10 -3.31 -11.89
N TRP A 89 1.07 -2.71 -12.10
CA TRP A 89 1.37 -1.90 -13.29
C TRP A 89 1.74 -2.76 -14.51
N GLY A 90 1.99 -4.06 -14.31
CA GLY A 90 2.40 -4.98 -15.38
C GLY A 90 1.29 -5.81 -16.02
N THR A 91 0.16 -6.03 -15.35
CA THR A 91 -0.94 -6.87 -15.89
C THR A 91 -2.24 -6.54 -15.17
N ARG A 92 -2.84 -5.40 -15.52
CA ARG A 92 -4.27 -5.19 -15.29
C ARG A 92 -4.96 -5.04 -16.64
N GLU A 93 -4.83 -6.07 -17.47
CA GLU A 93 -5.90 -6.40 -18.41
C GLU A 93 -7.10 -6.84 -17.56
N VAL A 94 -7.80 -5.85 -17.00
CA VAL A 94 -9.15 -6.06 -16.48
C VAL A 94 -9.92 -6.56 -17.69
N PRO A 95 -10.46 -7.80 -17.69
CA PRO A 95 -11.39 -8.17 -18.71
C PRO A 95 -12.54 -7.17 -18.59
N CYS A 96 -12.69 -6.30 -19.58
CA CYS A 96 -13.85 -5.44 -19.67
C CYS A 96 -15.06 -6.38 -19.64
N LEU A 97 -15.75 -6.43 -18.50
CA LEU A 97 -16.88 -7.34 -18.28
C LEU A 97 -18.12 -6.93 -19.09
N PHE A 98 -17.98 -5.86 -19.87
CA PHE A 98 -18.89 -5.43 -20.90
C PHE A 98 -18.07 -5.19 -22.16
N VAL A 99 -18.16 -6.13 -23.10
CA VAL A 99 -17.96 -5.82 -24.51
C VAL A 99 -19.19 -5.02 -24.87
N ASP A 100 -19.04 -3.69 -24.92
CA ASP A 100 -20.07 -2.86 -25.54
C ASP A 100 -19.95 -3.12 -27.05
N ASP A 101 -20.86 -3.95 -27.57
CA ASP A 101 -20.99 -4.30 -28.99
C ASP A 101 -21.60 -3.13 -29.78
N ALA A 102 -21.14 -1.92 -29.50
CA ALA A 102 -21.54 -0.73 -30.22
C ALA A 102 -20.58 -0.54 -31.39
N PRO A 103 -21.04 -0.58 -32.65
CA PRO A 103 -20.21 -0.21 -33.78
C PRO A 103 -19.76 1.24 -33.61
N GLN A 104 -18.44 1.46 -33.66
CA GLN A 104 -17.84 2.79 -33.72
C GLN A 104 -18.33 3.50 -35.00
N GLU A 105 -19.34 4.35 -34.88
CA GLU A 105 -19.62 5.36 -35.88
C GLU A 105 -18.77 6.61 -35.61
N PRO A 106 -18.20 7.21 -36.66
CA PRO A 106 -17.15 8.22 -36.53
C PRO A 106 -17.72 9.57 -36.10
N TYR A 107 -16.98 10.20 -35.20
CA TYR A 107 -17.10 11.56 -34.68
C TYR A 107 -17.87 12.54 -35.59
N GLY A 108 -19.09 12.90 -35.17
CA GLY A 108 -19.86 14.03 -35.69
C GLY A 108 -19.94 15.12 -34.63
N LEU A 109 -19.54 16.33 -35.00
CA LEU A 109 -19.62 17.56 -34.21
C LEU A 109 -21.08 17.96 -33.89
N ASP A 110 -21.21 18.70 -32.78
CA ASP A 110 -22.15 19.83 -32.56
C ASP A 110 -23.64 19.50 -32.29
N GLU A 111 -24.11 19.74 -31.07
CA GLU A 111 -25.09 20.79 -30.77
C GLU A 111 -25.31 20.96 -29.25
N GLU A 112 -25.15 22.20 -28.80
CA GLU A 112 -25.46 22.75 -27.47
C GLU A 112 -26.95 22.59 -27.13
N CYS A 113 -27.29 22.06 -25.94
CA CYS A 113 -28.64 22.27 -25.38
C CYS A 113 -28.66 22.21 -23.84
N ASP A 114 -29.38 23.18 -23.30
CA ASP A 114 -29.45 23.74 -21.96
C ASP A 114 -30.34 22.95 -20.97
N GLY A 115 -29.98 23.02 -19.69
CA GLY A 115 -30.92 23.13 -18.56
C GLY A 115 -31.78 21.93 -18.16
N SER A 116 -31.47 21.32 -17.01
CA SER A 116 -32.37 21.33 -15.84
C SER A 116 -31.79 20.60 -14.63
N GLU A 117 -31.99 21.24 -13.48
CA GLU A 117 -31.62 20.90 -12.12
C GLU A 117 -32.57 19.85 -11.46
N GLU A 118 -31.98 18.86 -10.76
CA GLU A 118 -32.43 18.13 -9.53
C GLU A 118 -33.83 17.43 -9.48
N PRO A 119 -34.13 16.44 -8.57
CA PRO A 119 -33.49 16.11 -7.29
C PRO A 119 -33.32 14.62 -6.92
N LEU A 120 -32.45 14.41 -5.93
CA LEU A 120 -32.24 13.17 -5.19
C LEU A 120 -33.54 12.68 -4.49
N GLY A 121 -33.96 11.45 -4.77
CA GLY A 121 -34.95 10.70 -3.98
C GLY A 121 -34.35 9.35 -3.59
N HIS A 122 -33.89 9.19 -2.35
CA HIS A 122 -34.64 8.63 -1.22
C HIS A 122 -34.44 7.11 -1.13
N TRP A 123 -33.40 6.71 -0.41
CA TRP A 123 -33.27 5.34 0.10
C TRP A 123 -33.93 5.31 1.46
N ASP A 124 -35.14 4.76 1.51
CA ASP A 124 -35.77 4.36 2.78
C ASP A 124 -35.06 3.11 3.33
N ILE A 125 -34.80 3.16 4.64
CA ILE A 125 -34.26 2.09 5.49
C ILE A 125 -35.33 1.04 5.76
#